data_AF-A0A622BSM1-F1
#
_entry.id   AF-A0A622BSM1-F1
#
_cell.length_a   1.000
_cell.length_b   1.000
_cell.length_c   1.000
_cell.angle_alpha   90.00
_cell.angle_beta   90.00
_cell.angle_gamma   90.00
#
_symmetry.space_group_name_H-M   'P 1'
#
loop_
_entity.id
_entity.type
_entity.pdbx_description
1 polymer ?
#
loop_
_entity_poly.entity_id
_entity_poly.type
_entity_poly.pdbx_seq_one_letter_code
_entity_poly.pdbx_strand_id
1 'polypeptide(L)' 'MTTTVITDAKNGRYCENGTIMVDVRFDDLTAADGTPLYLPYIATKNDPEPYGVLLYNDLVSGKYGQIVPF' A
#
# COMPACT_ATOMS: atom_id res chain seq x y z
N MET A 1 9.13 17.05 8.98
CA MET A 1 8.33 15.83 9.20
C MET A 1 8.49 15.00 7.94
N THR A 2 8.94 13.76 8.05
CA THR A 2 8.97 12.83 6.92
C THR A 2 7.55 12.30 6.72
N THR A 3 7.00 12.48 5.52
CA THR A 3 5.69 11.92 5.18
C THR A 3 5.91 10.46 4.81
N THR A 4 5.36 9.52 5.59
CA THR A 4 5.36 8.10 5.27
C THR A 4 4.52 7.86 4.01
N VAL A 5 5.04 7.07 3.07
CA VAL A 5 4.37 6.73 1.81
C VAL A 5 4.50 5.23 1.51
N ILE A 6 3.53 4.71 0.78
CA ILE A 6 3.60 3.36 0.22
C ILE A 6 4.32 3.44 -1.13
N THR A 7 5.38 2.65 -1.29
CA THR A 7 6.26 2.67 -2.47
C THR A 7 6.11 1.44 -3.36
N ASP A 8 5.56 0.35 -2.83
CA ASP A 8 5.28 -0.87 -3.59
C ASP A 8 4.09 -1.63 -2.98
N ALA A 9 3.34 -2.34 -3.83
CA ALA A 9 2.23 -3.18 -3.41
C ALA A 9 2.12 -4.46 -4.24
N LYS A 10 1.88 -5.60 -3.58
CA LYS A 10 1.75 -6.92 -4.23
C LYS A 10 0.70 -7.80 -3.56
N ASN A 11 0.36 -8.91 -4.22
CA ASN A 11 -0.58 -9.91 -3.71
C ASN A 11 -1.99 -9.37 -3.40
N GLY A 12 -2.43 -8.32 -4.11
CA GLY A 12 -3.75 -7.71 -3.90
C GLY A 12 -4.92 -8.67 -4.15
N ARG A 13 -5.87 -8.73 -3.22
CA ARG A 13 -7.07 -9.57 -3.28
C ARG A 13 -8.30 -8.78 -2.88
N TYR A 14 -9.30 -8.73 -3.76
CA TYR A 14 -10.59 -8.14 -3.44
C TYR A 14 -11.32 -8.96 -2.37
N CYS A 15 -11.86 -8.26 -1.39
CA CYS A 15 -12.77 -8.80 -0.40
C CYS A 15 -14.22 -8.48 -0.80
N GLU A 16 -15.16 -9.27 -0.30
CA GLU A 16 -16.60 -9.16 -0.62
C GLU A 16 -17.21 -7.82 -0.19
N ASN A 17 -16.63 -7.19 0.84
CA ASN A 17 -17.02 -5.87 1.34
C ASN A 17 -16.41 -4.69 0.54
N GLY A 18 -15.69 -4.95 -0.55
CA GLY A 18 -15.10 -3.94 -1.42
C GLY A 18 -13.75 -3.37 -0.95
N THR A 19 -13.15 -3.91 0.12
CA THR A 19 -11.75 -3.63 0.49
C THR A 19 -10.79 -4.54 -0.28
N ILE A 20 -9.49 -4.22 -0.25
CA ILE A 20 -8.45 -5.04 -0.88
C ILE A 20 -7.39 -5.38 0.16
N MET A 21 -7.20 -6.68 0.44
CA MET A 21 -6.06 -7.16 1.23
C MET A 21 -4.83 -7.21 0.32
N VAL A 22 -3.74 -6.59 0.74
CA VAL A 22 -2.54 -6.39 -0.09
C VAL A 22 -1.30 -6.32 0.81
N ASP A 23 -0.16 -6.77 0.31
CA ASP A 23 1.13 -6.59 0.99
C ASP A 23 1.79 -5.32 0.47
N VAL A 24 2.17 -4.40 1.36
CA VAL A 24 2.72 -3.09 1.00
C VAL A 24 4.10 -2.86 1.58
N ARG A 25 4.91 -2.09 0.85
CA ARG A 25 6.19 -1.57 1.31
C ARG A 25 6.06 -0.08 1.63
N PHE A 26 6.36 0.28 2.87
CA PHE A 26 6.54 1.68 3.26
C PHE A 26 7.98 2.14 2.99
N ASP A 27 8.16 3.44 2.75
CA ASP A 27 9.47 4.03 2.49
C ASP A 27 10.39 4.01 3.72
N ASP A 28 9.80 4.14 4.91
CA ASP A 28 10.50 4.30 6.18
C ASP A 28 10.67 3.00 6.98
N LEU A 29 10.24 1.85 6.42
CA LEU A 29 10.22 0.58 7.13
C LEU A 29 11.06 -0.50 6.46
N THR A 30 12.15 -0.86 7.13
CA THR A 30 13.06 -1.95 6.73
C THR A 30 13.36 -2.88 7.91
N ALA A 31 13.80 -4.09 7.60
CA ALA A 31 14.41 -4.99 8.58
C ALA A 31 15.73 -4.42 9.11
N ALA A 32 16.28 -5.04 10.17
CA ALA A 32 17.54 -4.61 10.78
C ALA A 32 18.75 -4.67 9.83
N ASP A 33 18.67 -5.51 8.78
CA ASP A 33 19.69 -5.63 7.74
C ASP A 33 19.47 -4.69 6.53
N GLY A 34 18.46 -3.82 6.59
CA GLY A 34 18.10 -2.90 5.51
C GLY A 34 17.19 -3.49 4.44
N THR A 35 16.78 -4.76 4.56
CA THR A 35 15.84 -5.37 3.62
C THR A 35 14.46 -4.71 3.70
N PRO A 36 13.83 -4.35 2.57
CA PRO A 36 12.46 -3.84 2.56
C PRO A 36 11.45 -4.81 3.17
N LEU A 37 10.59 -4.32 4.06
CA LEU A 37 9.50 -5.11 4.61
C LEU A 37 8.23 -4.94 3.80
N TYR A 38 7.54 -6.07 3.59
CA TYR A 38 6.19 -6.10 3.07
C TYR A 38 5.25 -6.46 4.20
N LEU A 39 4.33 -5.56 4.53
CA LEU A 39 3.36 -5.74 5.60
C LEU A 39 1.95 -5.90 5.03
N PRO A 40 1.10 -6.73 5.67
CA PRO A 40 -0.30 -6.82 5.30
C PRO A 40 -1.00 -5.48 5.55
N TYR A 41 -1.76 -5.03 4.56
CA TYR A 41 -2.52 -3.79 4.58
C TYR A 41 -3.93 -4.03 4.03
N ILE A 42 -4.90 -3.28 4.54
CA ILE A 42 -6.29 -3.30 4.05
C ILE A 42 -6.54 -1.99 3.33
N ALA A 43 -6.41 -1.99 2.01
CA ALA A 43 -6.71 -0.81 1.20
C ALA A 43 -8.23 -0.60 1.11
N THR A 44 -8.67 0.63 1.35
CA THR A 44 -10.08 1.02 1.34
C THR A 44 -10.25 2.46 0.88
N LYS A 45 -11.37 2.76 0.22
CA LYS A 45 -11.72 4.13 -0.19
C LYS A 45 -11.87 5.12 0.98
N ASN A 46 -12.09 4.59 2.19
CA ASN A 46 -12.31 5.37 3.41
C ASN A 46 -11.07 5.40 4.31
N ASP A 47 -9.89 5.17 3.75
CA ASP A 47 -8.67 5.16 4.53
C ASP A 47 -8.44 6.56 5.15
N PRO A 48 -8.15 6.66 6.47
CA PRO A 48 -7.87 7.96 7.08
C PRO A 48 -6.57 8.57 6.55
N GLU A 49 -5.66 7.76 6.02
CA GLU A 49 -4.36 8.20 5.56
C GLU A 49 -4.38 8.44 4.04
N PRO A 50 -3.83 9.57 3.56
CA PRO A 50 -3.83 9.89 2.13
C PRO A 50 -3.20 8.79 1.25
N TYR A 51 -2.12 8.17 1.72
CA TYR A 51 -1.46 7.07 0.98
C TYR A 51 -2.34 5.83 0.83
N GLY A 52 -3.24 5.56 1.78
CA GLY A 52 -4.15 4.41 1.73
C GLY A 52 -5.27 4.61 0.71
N VAL A 53 -5.80 5.84 0.60
CA VAL A 53 -6.79 6.20 -0.43
C VAL A 53 -6.19 6.09 -1.83
N LEU A 54 -4.95 6.56 -2.01
CA LEU A 54 -4.22 6.42 -3.28
C LEU A 54 -4.01 4.96 -3.66
N LEU A 55 -3.50 4.17 -2.72
CA LEU A 55 -3.30 2.74 -2.91
C LEU A 55 -4.59 2.08 -3.36
N TYR A 56 -5.71 2.36 -2.70
CA TYR A 56 -7.01 1.80 -3.09
C TYR A 56 -7.37 2.16 -4.54
N ASN A 57 -7.25 3.42 -4.93
CA ASN A 57 -7.60 3.87 -6.27
C ASN A 57 -6.71 3.23 -7.36
N ASP A 58 -5.41 3.08 -7.09
CA ASP A 58 -4.47 2.43 -8.02
C ASP A 58 -4.75 0.92 -8.16
N LEU A 59 -4.99 0.23 -7.05
CA LEU A 59 -5.36 -1.19 -7.06
C LEU A 59 -6.71 -1.42 -7.77
N VAL A 60 -7.68 -0.52 -7.57
CA VAL A 60 -8.96 -0.55 -8.30
C VAL A 60 -8.77 -0.37 -9.80
N SER A 61 -7.78 0.44 -10.19
CA SER A 61 -7.41 0.67 -11.59
C SER A 61 -6.54 -0.45 -12.18
N GLY A 62 -6.25 -1.52 -11.42
CA GLY A 62 -5.42 -2.65 -11.84
C GLY A 62 -3.92 -2.35 -11.88
N LYS A 63 -3.46 -1.28 -11.21
CA LYS A 63 -2.03 -0.98 -11.07
C LYS A 63 -1.47 -1.70 -9.84
N TYR A 64 -0.39 -2.44 -10.05
CA TYR A 64 0.32 -3.21 -9.03
C TYR A 64 1.84 -2.99 -9.17
N GLY A 65 2.61 -3.32 -8.13
CA GLY A 65 4.05 -3.14 -8.09
C GLY A 65 4.44 -1.75 -7.61
N GLN A 66 5.39 -1.10 -8.29
CA GLN A 66 5.94 0.19 -7.87
C GLN A 66 4.84 1.26 -7.87
N ILE A 67 4.60 1.83 -6.70
CA ILE A 67 3.70 2.97 -6.51
C ILE A 67 4.57 4.22 -6.42
N VAL A 68 4.36 5.16 -7.35
CA VAL A 68 5.08 6.43 -7.36
C VAL A 68 4.33 7.40 -6.45
N PRO A 69 4.92 7.88 -5.34
CA PRO A 69 4.33 8.94 -4.54
C PRO A 69 4.20 10.22 -5.37
N PHE A 70 3.15 11.01 -5.15
CA PHE A 70 2.95 12.30 -5.84
C PHE A 70 3.83 13.43 -5.27
#